data_AF-I2H071-F1
#
_entry.id   AF-I2H071-F1
#
_cell.length_a   1.000
_cell.length_b   1.000
_cell.length_c   1.000
_cell.angle_alpha   90.00
_cell.angle_beta   90.00
_cell.angle_gamma   90.00
#
_symmetry.space_group_name_H-M   'P 1'
#
loop_
_entity.id
_entity.type
_entity.pdbx_description
1 polymer ?
#
loop_
_entity_poly.entity_id
_entity_poly.type
_entity_poly.pdbx_seq_one_letter_code
_entity_poly.pdbx_strand_id
1 'polypeptide(L)'
;MSTAGGIRKPVRIEDFQLAIKEMASSELVNIRHEIENSIRHLKGSNTRLEQYIKKLQGQEIIDESMGDERLEELDENDIKLFEESIRENQMVLANYDDRITAIDQEFDRRNAKDVPAPSTENVAKAADTASDNVQQIPNTIYL
;
A
#
# COMPACT_ATOMS: atom_id res chain seq x y z
N MET A 1 -1.69 -20.06 -16.60
CA MET A 1 -2.23 -18.69 -16.54
C MET A 1 -3.22 -18.65 -15.37
N SER A 2 -2.71 -18.47 -14.15
CA SER A 2 -3.51 -18.47 -12.92
C SER A 2 -3.74 -17.03 -12.46
N THR A 3 -4.45 -16.26 -13.27
CA THR A 3 -4.74 -14.85 -13.00
C THR A 3 -6.09 -14.74 -12.27
N ALA A 4 -6.15 -13.92 -11.22
CA ALA A 4 -7.34 -13.50 -10.45
C ALA A 4 -7.78 -14.32 -9.22
N GLY A 5 -7.57 -15.63 -9.14
CA GLY A 5 -8.11 -16.43 -8.02
C GLY A 5 -7.46 -16.21 -6.64
N GLY A 6 -6.18 -15.81 -6.63
CA GLY A 6 -5.39 -15.65 -5.39
C GLY A 6 -5.46 -14.25 -4.76
N ILE A 7 -5.90 -13.24 -5.50
CA ILE A 7 -5.86 -11.84 -5.04
C ILE A 7 -7.03 -11.54 -4.08
N ARG A 8 -8.17 -12.24 -4.23
CA ARG A 8 -9.36 -12.03 -3.38
C ARG A 8 -9.36 -12.81 -2.06
N LYS A 9 -8.42 -13.73 -1.85
CA LYS A 9 -8.31 -14.51 -0.62
C LYS A 9 -7.22 -13.92 0.26
N PRO A 10 -7.34 -13.96 1.60
CA PRO A 10 -6.20 -13.71 2.49
C PRO A 10 -5.07 -14.68 2.13
N VAL A 11 -4.00 -14.15 1.55
CA VAL A 11 -2.75 -14.86 1.31
C VAL A 11 -1.68 -14.24 2.19
N ARG A 12 -0.70 -15.05 2.55
CA ARG A 12 0.47 -14.57 3.29
C ARG A 12 1.19 -13.54 2.45
N ILE A 13 1.62 -12.46 3.09
CA ILE A 13 2.21 -11.31 2.40
C ILE A 13 3.51 -11.70 1.69
N GLU A 14 4.25 -12.66 2.22
CA GLU A 14 5.51 -13.14 1.64
C GLU A 14 5.28 -13.86 0.30
N ASP A 15 4.23 -14.68 0.22
CA ASP A 15 3.85 -15.38 -1.01
C ASP A 15 3.41 -14.37 -2.08
N PHE A 16 2.69 -13.32 -1.67
CA PHE A 16 2.28 -12.22 -2.54
C PHE A 16 3.49 -11.43 -3.07
N GLN A 17 4.42 -11.05 -2.19
CA GLN A 17 5.66 -10.36 -2.57
C GLN A 17 6.51 -11.16 -3.55
N LEU A 18 6.56 -12.48 -3.42
CA LEU A 18 7.27 -13.34 -4.37
C LEU A 18 6.57 -13.34 -5.73
N ALA A 19 5.24 -13.45 -5.75
CA ALA A 19 4.47 -13.48 -6.99
C ALA A 19 4.61 -12.18 -7.79
N ILE A 20 4.54 -11.01 -7.15
CA ILE A 20 4.55 -9.71 -7.85
C ILE A 20 5.90 -9.37 -8.50
N LYS A 21 7.01 -10.01 -8.09
CA LYS A 21 8.35 -9.78 -8.68
C LYS A 21 8.41 -10.17 -10.16
N GLU A 22 7.68 -11.22 -10.54
CA GLU A 22 7.68 -11.77 -11.90
C GLU A 22 6.56 -11.19 -12.79
N MET A 23 5.67 -10.36 -12.21
CA MET A 23 4.52 -9.80 -12.92
C MET A 23 4.88 -8.58 -13.77
N ALA A 24 4.17 -8.36 -14.87
CA ALA A 24 4.33 -7.15 -15.67
C ALA A 24 3.78 -5.92 -14.93
N SER A 25 4.33 -4.73 -15.17
CA SER A 25 3.90 -3.50 -14.49
C SER A 25 2.42 -3.18 -14.71
N SER A 26 1.88 -3.48 -15.90
CA SER A 26 0.44 -3.33 -16.19
C SER A 26 -0.43 -4.25 -15.35
N GLU A 27 0.04 -5.48 -15.07
CA GLU A 27 -0.64 -6.44 -14.22
C GLU A 27 -0.66 -5.95 -12.76
N LEU A 28 0.46 -5.38 -12.28
CA LEU A 28 0.53 -4.77 -10.95
C LEU A 28 -0.45 -3.61 -10.78
N VAL A 29 -0.60 -2.75 -11.80
CA VAL A 29 -1.59 -1.65 -11.77
C VAL A 29 -3.01 -2.20 -11.68
N ASN A 30 -3.35 -3.25 -12.44
CA ASN A 30 -4.67 -3.87 -12.39
C ASN A 30 -4.97 -4.47 -11.01
N ILE A 31 -4.01 -5.19 -10.44
CA ILE A 31 -4.12 -5.79 -9.10
C ILE A 31 -4.31 -4.71 -8.04
N ARG A 32 -3.53 -3.61 -8.13
CA ARG A 32 -3.67 -2.46 -7.24
C ARG A 32 -5.10 -1.91 -7.28
N HIS A 33 -5.65 -1.71 -8.48
CA HIS A 33 -7.02 -1.23 -8.64
C HIS A 33 -8.08 -2.20 -8.08
N GLU A 34 -7.90 -3.52 -8.28
CA GLU A 34 -8.79 -4.53 -7.71
C GLU A 34 -8.77 -4.53 -6.17
N ILE A 35 -7.59 -4.37 -5.57
CA ILE A 35 -7.42 -4.28 -4.12
C ILE A 35 -8.07 -3.01 -3.58
N GLU A 36 -7.83 -1.85 -4.22
CA GLU A 36 -8.47 -0.58 -3.84
C GLU A 36 -10.00 -0.64 -3.90
N ASN A 37 -10.55 -1.26 -4.94
CA ASN A 37 -11.99 -1.47 -5.05
C ASN A 37 -12.50 -2.38 -3.92
N SER A 38 -11.78 -3.44 -3.59
CA SER A 38 -12.12 -4.36 -2.50
C SER A 38 -12.09 -3.64 -1.14
N ILE A 39 -11.08 -2.80 -0.89
CA ILE A 39 -11.00 -1.95 0.30
C ILE A 39 -12.22 -1.03 0.39
N ARG A 40 -12.59 -0.36 -0.71
CA ARG A 40 -13.74 0.56 -0.73
C ARG A 40 -15.04 -0.16 -0.38
N HIS A 41 -15.27 -1.33 -0.96
CA HIS A 41 -16.46 -2.13 -0.68
C HIS A 41 -16.49 -2.62 0.76
N LEU A 42 -15.35 -3.09 1.28
CA LEU A 42 -15.26 -3.61 2.64
C LEU A 42 -15.44 -2.49 3.69
N LYS A 43 -14.87 -1.30 3.46
CA LYS A 43 -15.13 -0.11 4.28
C LYS A 43 -16.61 0.28 4.27
N GLY A 44 -17.24 0.30 3.09
CA GLY A 44 -18.68 0.56 2.99
C GLY A 44 -19.54 -0.48 3.72
N SER A 45 -19.14 -1.76 3.69
CA SER A 45 -19.79 -2.82 4.46
C SER A 45 -19.65 -2.58 5.97
N ASN A 46 -18.45 -2.23 6.44
CA ASN A 46 -18.21 -1.93 7.86
C ASN A 46 -19.05 -0.73 8.32
N THR A 47 -19.12 0.34 7.53
CA THR A 47 -19.98 1.49 7.86
C THR A 47 -21.45 1.10 8.04
N ARG A 48 -21.99 0.21 7.19
CA ARG A 48 -23.37 -0.28 7.35
C ARG A 48 -23.54 -1.13 8.60
N LEU A 49 -22.60 -2.04 8.87
CA LEU A 49 -22.62 -2.87 10.09
C LEU A 49 -22.56 -2.00 11.35
N GLU A 50 -21.71 -0.97 11.37
CA GLU A 50 -21.63 -0.01 12.47
C GLU A 50 -22.95 0.76 12.66
N GLN A 51 -23.62 1.15 11.57
CA GLN A 51 -24.94 1.78 11.64
C GLN A 51 -26.00 0.83 12.22
N TYR A 52 -25.98 -0.46 11.84
CA TYR A 52 -26.89 -1.46 12.42
C TYR A 52 -26.65 -1.67 13.91
N ILE A 53 -25.39 -1.77 14.35
CA ILE A 53 -25.04 -1.86 15.76
C ILE A 53 -25.56 -0.64 16.53
N LYS A 54 -25.35 0.57 16.01
CA LYS A 54 -25.86 1.80 16.62
C LYS A 54 -27.39 1.80 16.76
N LYS A 55 -28.11 1.34 15.72
CA LYS A 55 -29.57 1.22 15.75
C LYS A 55 -30.03 0.28 16.86
N LEU A 56 -29.43 -0.92 16.94
CA LEU A 56 -29.77 -1.94 17.93
C LEU A 56 -29.45 -1.50 19.36
N GLN A 57 -28.43 -0.65 19.54
CA GLN A 57 -28.09 -0.04 20.83
C GLN A 57 -28.99 1.16 21.19
N GLY A 58 -30.00 1.49 20.37
CA GLY A 58 -30.91 2.60 20.59
C GLY A 58 -30.28 3.99 20.37
N GLN A 59 -29.16 4.05 19.64
CA GLN A 59 -28.51 5.31 19.30
C GLN A 59 -29.15 5.92 18.04
N GLU A 60 -29.28 7.25 18.02
CA GLU A 60 -29.79 7.98 16.87
C GLU A 60 -28.84 7.85 15.67
N ILE A 61 -29.37 7.43 14.53
CA ILE A 61 -28.60 7.31 13.29
C ILE A 61 -28.78 8.61 12.52
N ILE A 62 -27.66 9.29 12.26
CA ILE A 62 -27.62 10.59 11.56
C ILE A 62 -27.89 10.43 10.05
N ASP A 63 -27.84 9.20 9.54
CA ASP A 63 -27.98 8.86 8.12
C ASP A 63 -29.34 8.20 7.84
N GLU A 64 -30.31 9.00 7.39
CA GLU A 64 -31.68 8.60 7.04
C GLU A 64 -31.76 7.75 5.76
N SER A 65 -30.65 7.54 5.03
CA SER A 65 -30.66 6.75 3.79
C SER A 65 -30.95 5.26 4.01
N MET A 66 -30.94 4.80 5.26
CA MET A 66 -31.23 3.43 5.70
C MET A 66 -32.71 3.23 6.04
N GLY A 67 -33.60 3.75 5.19
CA GLY A 67 -35.03 3.44 5.19
C GLY A 67 -35.29 2.00 4.74
N ASP A 68 -34.76 1.03 5.47
CA ASP A 68 -34.91 -0.40 5.18
C ASP A 68 -35.77 -1.08 6.25
N GLU A 69 -36.94 -1.57 5.83
CA GLU A 69 -37.91 -2.37 6.59
C GLU A 69 -37.28 -3.64 7.20
N ARG A 70 -36.08 -4.05 6.75
CA ARG A 70 -35.35 -5.23 7.26
C ARG A 70 -34.81 -5.13 8.69
N LEU A 71 -34.95 -3.97 9.33
CA LEU A 71 -34.44 -3.74 10.70
C LEU A 71 -35.38 -4.20 11.81
N GLU A 72 -36.62 -4.58 11.48
CA GLU A 72 -37.60 -5.07 12.47
C GLU A 72 -37.32 -6.50 12.96
N GLU A 73 -36.42 -7.23 12.29
CA GLU A 73 -36.09 -8.63 12.62
C GLU A 73 -34.76 -8.81 13.38
N LEU A 74 -34.03 -7.72 13.66
CA LEU A 74 -32.70 -7.82 14.29
C LEU A 74 -32.80 -7.80 15.81
N ASP A 75 -32.10 -8.73 16.48
CA ASP A 75 -32.08 -8.88 17.94
C ASP A 75 -30.68 -8.60 18.55
N GLU A 76 -30.55 -8.69 19.87
CA GLU A 76 -29.28 -8.45 20.57
C GLU A 76 -28.17 -9.46 20.20
N ASN A 77 -28.51 -10.65 19.70
CA ASN A 77 -27.52 -11.63 19.24
C ASN A 77 -26.88 -11.20 17.92
N ASP A 78 -27.59 -10.45 17.09
CA ASP A 78 -27.06 -9.89 15.84
C ASP A 78 -25.95 -8.87 16.08
N ILE A 79 -25.96 -8.16 17.21
CA ILE A 79 -24.90 -7.21 17.58
C ILE A 79 -23.54 -7.91 17.60
N LYS A 80 -23.45 -9.07 18.28
CA LYS A 80 -22.19 -9.82 18.39
C LYS A 80 -21.73 -10.34 17.03
N LEU A 81 -22.67 -10.77 16.20
CA LEU A 81 -22.36 -11.23 14.85
C LEU A 81 -21.81 -10.10 13.97
N PHE A 82 -22.38 -8.90 14.07
CA PHE A 82 -21.91 -7.73 13.34
C PHE A 82 -20.54 -7.26 13.85
N GLU A 83 -20.32 -7.26 15.17
CA GLU A 83 -19.03 -6.93 15.77
C GLU A 83 -17.93 -7.90 15.31
N GLU A 84 -18.21 -9.21 15.31
CA GLU A 84 -17.27 -10.21 14.81
C GLU A 84 -17.01 -10.05 13.31
N SER A 85 -18.06 -9.78 12.51
CA SER A 85 -17.91 -9.51 11.08
C SER A 85 -17.02 -8.28 10.82
N ILE A 86 -17.20 -7.20 11.58
CA ILE A 86 -16.34 -6.01 11.48
C ILE A 86 -14.89 -6.37 11.82
N ARG A 87 -14.67 -7.15 12.89
CA ARG A 87 -13.33 -7.59 13.29
C ARG A 87 -12.65 -8.42 12.20
N GLU A 88 -13.36 -9.38 11.61
CA GLU A 88 -12.82 -10.17 10.50
C GLU A 88 -12.49 -9.28 9.29
N ASN A 89 -13.41 -8.38 8.92
CA ASN A 89 -13.20 -7.44 7.84
C ASN A 89 -11.98 -6.53 8.09
N GLN A 90 -11.72 -6.12 9.34
CA GLN A 90 -10.52 -5.34 9.69
C GLN A 90 -9.23 -6.12 9.47
N MET A 91 -9.20 -7.43 9.76
CA MET A 91 -8.04 -8.28 9.46
C MET A 91 -7.80 -8.36 7.94
N VAL A 92 -8.86 -8.47 7.15
CA VAL A 92 -8.78 -8.48 5.69
C VAL A 92 -8.30 -7.13 5.15
N LEU A 93 -8.78 -6.01 5.72
CA LEU A 93 -8.33 -4.66 5.36
C LEU A 93 -6.84 -4.48 5.61
N ALA A 94 -6.35 -4.87 6.80
CA ALA A 94 -4.92 -4.80 7.11
C ALA A 94 -4.08 -5.59 6.09
N ASN A 95 -4.54 -6.79 5.72
CA ASN A 95 -3.87 -7.58 4.70
C ASN A 95 -3.88 -6.93 3.30
N TYR A 96 -4.94 -6.21 2.94
CA TYR A 96 -4.96 -5.44 1.69
C TYR A 96 -4.01 -4.24 1.72
N ASP A 97 -3.92 -3.53 2.84
CA ASP A 97 -2.99 -2.42 3.02
C ASP A 97 -1.53 -2.88 2.91
N ASP A 98 -1.20 -4.05 3.49
CA ASP A 98 0.12 -4.67 3.35
C ASP A 98 0.46 -4.96 1.88
N ARG A 99 -0.53 -5.42 1.09
CA ARG A 99 -0.34 -5.72 -0.34
C ARG A 99 -0.17 -4.48 -1.19
N ILE A 100 -0.91 -3.40 -0.91
CA ILE A 100 -0.70 -2.11 -1.58
C ILE A 100 0.73 -1.64 -1.31
N THR A 101 1.17 -1.71 -0.05
CA THR A 101 2.55 -1.36 0.35
C THR A 101 3.58 -2.20 -0.41
N ALA A 102 3.36 -3.51 -0.55
CA ALA A 102 4.24 -4.38 -1.31
C ALA A 102 4.28 -4.05 -2.81
N ILE A 103 3.15 -3.67 -3.41
CA ILE A 103 3.09 -3.21 -4.81
C ILE A 103 3.87 -1.91 -4.97
N ASP A 104 3.68 -0.94 -4.07
CA ASP A 104 4.36 0.35 -4.12
C ASP A 104 5.88 0.18 -3.99
N GLN A 105 6.34 -0.67 -3.06
CA GLN A 105 7.76 -1.05 -2.93
C GLN A 105 8.33 -1.68 -4.21
N GLU A 106 7.55 -2.53 -4.89
CA GLU A 106 7.97 -3.17 -6.13
C GLU A 106 8.06 -2.16 -7.29
N PHE A 107 7.16 -1.18 -7.36
CA PHE A 107 7.26 -0.07 -8.31
C PHE A 107 8.53 0.76 -8.06
N ASP A 108 8.78 1.14 -6.80
CA ASP A 108 9.99 1.89 -6.42
C ASP A 108 11.26 1.13 -6.80
N ARG A 109 11.30 -0.19 -6.55
CA ARG A 109 12.42 -1.07 -6.91
C ARG A 109 12.66 -1.14 -8.42
N ARG A 110 11.59 -1.12 -9.23
CA ARG A 110 11.69 -1.12 -10.70
C ARG A 110 12.21 0.23 -11.20
N ASN A 111 11.61 1.31 -10.72
CA ASN A 111 12.00 2.68 -11.08
C ASN A 111 13.46 2.99 -10.70
N ALA A 112 13.95 2.49 -9.56
CA ALA A 112 15.34 2.64 -9.15
C ALA A 112 16.35 1.89 -10.04
N LYS A 113 15.94 0.79 -10.70
CA LYS A 113 16.79 0.06 -11.65
C LYS A 113 16.89 0.74 -13.01
N ASP A 114 15.87 1.50 -13.38
CA ASP A 114 15.83 2.25 -14.65
C ASP A 114 16.62 3.56 -14.58
N VAL A 115 17.08 3.98 -13.38
CA VAL A 115 18.06 5.06 -13.25
C VAL A 115 19.44 4.49 -13.61
N PRO A 116 20.07 4.92 -14.72
CA PRO A 116 21.43 4.48 -15.04
C PRO A 116 22.35 4.90 -13.89
N ALA A 117 23.10 3.95 -13.35
CA ALA A 117 24.17 4.24 -12.41
C ALA A 117 25.07 5.34 -13.02
N PRO A 118 25.52 6.35 -12.27
CA PRO A 118 26.47 7.32 -12.79
C PRO A 118 27.68 6.55 -13.30
N SER A 119 27.89 6.59 -14.62
CA SER A 119 29.00 5.95 -15.29
C SER A 119 30.29 6.52 -14.74
N THR A 120 31.00 5.73 -13.94
CA THR A 120 32.39 6.01 -13.57
C THR A 120 33.26 5.75 -14.80
N GLU A 121 33.25 6.68 -15.75
CA GLU A 121 34.22 6.72 -16.84
C GLU A 121 35.47 7.51 -16.41
N ASN A 122 36.54 6.74 -16.17
CA ASN A 122 37.92 7.01 -16.58
C ASN A 122 38.61 8.34 -16.20
N VAL A 123 39.42 8.31 -15.14
CA VAL A 123 40.77 8.93 -15.19
C VAL A 123 41.78 8.03 -14.49
N ALA A 124 42.33 7.07 -15.23
CA ALA A 124 43.54 6.36 -14.85
C ALA A 124 44.55 6.37 -16.00
N LYS A 125 45.39 7.42 -16.05
CA LYS A 125 46.86 7.37 -16.29
C LYS A 125 47.41 8.73 -16.75
N ALA A 126 48.19 9.36 -15.88
CA ALA A 126 49.53 9.83 -16.23
C ALA A 126 50.28 10.09 -14.91
N ALA A 127 51.17 9.17 -14.54
CA ALA A 127 52.16 9.35 -13.49
C ALA A 127 53.52 9.46 -14.17
N ASP A 128 54.13 10.65 -14.07
CA ASP A 128 55.58 10.99 -14.03
C ASP A 128 55.64 12.53 -14.15
N THR A 129 56.32 13.34 -13.34
CA THR A 129 57.60 13.18 -12.64
C THR A 129 57.74 14.32 -11.61
N ALA A 130 58.28 14.01 -10.42
CA ALA A 130 59.16 14.80 -9.55
C ALA A 130 58.79 16.22 -9.00
N SER A 131 58.70 16.24 -7.65
CA SER A 131 59.38 17.11 -6.67
C SER A 131 58.90 18.53 -6.27
N ASP A 132 58.84 18.65 -4.94
CA ASP A 132 59.16 19.80 -4.05
C ASP A 132 58.18 20.96 -3.83
N ASN A 133 57.29 20.75 -2.86
CA ASN A 133 57.22 21.40 -1.54
C ASN A 133 57.44 22.93 -1.37
N VAL A 134 56.43 23.54 -0.70
CA VAL A 134 56.44 24.67 0.25
C VAL A 134 56.08 26.13 -0.21
N GLN A 135 54.98 26.62 0.41
CA GLN A 135 54.66 27.97 0.93
C GLN A 135 53.90 29.06 0.13
N GLN A 136 52.80 29.46 0.79
CA GLN A 136 52.29 30.82 1.08
C GLN A 136 51.24 31.49 0.16
N ILE A 137 50.04 31.66 0.75
CA ILE A 137 48.93 32.59 0.41
C ILE A 137 49.32 34.05 0.75
N PRO A 138 48.74 35.13 0.14
CA PRO A 138 47.37 35.58 0.48
C PRO A 138 46.51 36.26 -0.62
N ASN A 139 45.20 36.33 -0.29
CA ASN A 139 44.05 37.05 -0.87
C ASN A 139 44.30 38.32 -1.70
N THR A 140 43.45 38.51 -2.72
CA THR A 140 43.02 39.84 -3.18
C THR A 140 41.53 39.87 -3.53
N ILE A 141 40.83 40.80 -2.86
CA ILE A 141 39.45 41.26 -3.08
C ILE A 141 39.39 42.04 -4.41
N TYR A 142 38.32 41.90 -5.19
CA TYR A 142 37.97 42.87 -6.23
C TYR A 142 36.68 43.61 -5.87
N LEU A 143 36.79 44.94 -5.92
CA LEU A 143 35.76 45.97 -5.77
C LEU A 143 34.67 45.86 -6.85
#